data_AF-G0P0A8-F1
#
_entry.id   AF-G0P0A8-F1
#
_cell.length_a   1.000
_cell.length_b   1.000
_cell.length_c   1.000
_cell.angle_alpha   90.00
_cell.angle_beta   90.00
_cell.angle_gamma   90.00
#
_symmetry.space_group_name_H-M   'P 1'
#
loop_
_entity.id
_entity.type
_entity.pdbx_description
1 polymer ?
#
loop_
_entity_poly.entity_id
_entity_poly.type
_entity_poly.pdbx_seq_one_letter_code
_entity_poly.pdbx_strand_id
1 'polypeptide(L)'
;MYISNPPKSSSKTTVGDVFMFIFFVVFPVGVGLFIFFRHLRHYLKSFKHHSKTTYPQSPIWLNPNAYRYYRENPINEEAGFLVHRASFKKRLWMDKKGKTKEKDKLVMVMMRRLLEGVLGREVQCNQLPDTTTVISIPKRSFKSTAVPGTFTLKVEGPMDPERGGRFEYQMIGDNRIQVVFYVTNTGTYVAGICIYIEDPYQSIIHYRESIVKKFMNSPEYWPKDCMEEETMEILRRKNSNKSMVLQTKNRYGEMKQWIYHGDSKSFKPIKPKNASDLIQEDGSSLKILSKFFSVKMCQSQKKIVMILVRDGEKMHAEWNKNTRFVNYTKCETCNEPDDVQPPSYHSIQKNE
;
A
#
# COMPACT_ATOMS: atom_id res chain seq x y z
N MET A 1 -41.75 87.74 5.08
CA MET A 1 -40.96 86.59 4.59
C MET A 1 -41.10 85.48 5.64
N TYR A 2 -42.03 84.55 5.44
CA TYR A 2 -42.23 83.44 6.39
C TYR A 2 -41.30 82.29 6.00
N ILE A 3 -40.29 82.03 6.82
CA ILE A 3 -39.40 80.87 6.68
C ILE A 3 -40.12 79.69 7.34
N SER A 4 -40.70 78.82 6.53
CA SER A 4 -41.22 77.53 7.00
C SER A 4 -40.02 76.61 7.30
N ASN A 5 -39.79 76.30 8.57
CA ASN A 5 -38.86 75.24 8.94
C ASN A 5 -39.40 73.89 8.42
N PRO A 6 -38.56 73.02 7.81
CA PRO A 6 -38.99 71.70 7.38
C PRO A 6 -39.35 70.84 8.61
N PRO A 7 -40.31 69.91 8.47
CA PRO A 7 -40.71 69.07 9.60
C PRO A 7 -39.53 68.20 10.03
N LYS A 8 -39.23 68.22 11.34
CA LYS A 8 -38.29 67.28 11.94
C LYS A 8 -38.82 65.87 11.72
N SER A 9 -38.09 65.04 10.95
CA SER A 9 -38.40 63.62 10.84
C SER A 9 -38.09 62.95 12.19
N SER A 10 -39.10 62.79 13.05
CA SER A 10 -38.97 61.90 14.20
C SER A 10 -39.19 60.47 13.71
N SER A 11 -38.15 59.82 13.19
CA SER A 11 -38.15 58.37 13.05
C SER A 11 -38.07 57.78 14.46
N LYS A 12 -39.22 57.65 15.14
CA LYS A 12 -39.29 56.90 16.38
C LYS A 12 -39.15 55.43 16.00
N THR A 13 -37.96 54.88 16.18
CA THR A 13 -37.72 53.44 16.11
C THR A 13 -38.72 52.76 17.03
N THR A 14 -39.66 52.02 16.46
CA THR A 14 -40.64 51.29 17.25
C THR A 14 -39.98 50.05 17.81
N VAL A 15 -40.47 49.55 18.95
CA VAL A 15 -39.99 48.29 19.53
C VAL A 15 -40.06 47.15 18.51
N GLY A 16 -41.04 47.18 17.60
CA GLY A 16 -41.17 46.25 16.47
C GLY A 16 -39.98 46.27 15.51
N ASP A 17 -39.45 47.45 15.16
CA ASP A 17 -38.30 47.59 14.25
C ASP A 17 -37.02 46.96 14.85
N VAL A 18 -36.85 47.11 16.17
CA VAL A 18 -35.72 46.50 16.90
C VAL A 18 -35.86 44.97 16.94
N PHE A 19 -37.06 44.44 17.20
CA PHE A 19 -37.32 43.00 17.17
C PHE A 19 -37.09 42.40 15.77
N MET A 20 -37.55 43.07 14.71
CA MET A 20 -37.34 42.64 13.33
C MET A 20 -35.85 42.63 12.97
N PHE A 21 -35.09 43.65 13.37
CA PHE A 21 -33.64 43.68 13.15
C PHE A 21 -32.92 42.52 13.86
N ILE A 22 -33.29 42.21 15.10
CA ILE A 22 -32.70 41.09 15.85
C ILE A 22 -33.00 39.76 15.16
N PHE A 23 -34.25 39.52 14.75
CA PHE A 23 -34.66 38.24 14.17
C PHE A 23 -34.18 38.02 12.74
N PHE A 24 -34.14 39.07 11.91
CA PHE A 24 -33.78 38.95 10.49
C PHE A 24 -32.30 39.22 10.21
N VAL A 25 -31.58 39.90 11.11
CA VAL A 25 -30.17 40.25 10.90
C VAL A 25 -29.28 39.57 11.94
N VAL A 26 -29.52 39.82 13.24
CA VAL A 26 -28.62 39.34 14.29
C VAL A 26 -28.68 37.82 14.42
N PHE A 27 -29.87 37.22 14.44
CA PHE A 27 -30.03 35.77 14.59
C PHE A 27 -29.44 34.97 13.41
N PRO A 28 -29.71 35.30 12.13
CA PRO A 28 -29.12 34.57 11.00
C PRO A 28 -27.60 34.75 10.91
N VAL A 29 -27.09 35.95 11.21
CA VAL A 29 -25.64 36.20 11.29
C VAL A 29 -25.02 35.36 12.43
N GLY A 30 -25.65 35.31 13.59
CA GLY A 30 -25.22 34.49 14.72
C GLY A 30 -25.20 32.99 14.38
N VAL A 31 -26.25 32.47 13.73
CA VAL A 31 -26.31 31.08 13.26
C VAL A 31 -25.23 30.82 12.20
N GLY A 32 -25.04 31.73 11.25
CA GLY A 32 -24.01 31.64 10.22
C GLY A 32 -22.61 31.57 10.83
N LEU A 33 -22.31 32.45 11.79
CA LEU A 33 -21.04 32.45 12.52
C LEU A 33 -20.86 31.17 13.33
N PHE A 34 -21.90 30.68 14.02
CA PHE A 34 -21.84 29.42 14.76
C PHE A 34 -21.50 28.24 13.85
N ILE A 35 -22.17 28.14 12.70
CA ILE A 35 -21.89 27.10 11.70
C ILE A 35 -20.45 27.23 11.18
N PHE A 36 -20.02 28.45 10.86
CA PHE A 36 -18.65 28.74 10.39
C PHE A 36 -17.60 28.33 11.43
N PHE A 37 -17.72 28.76 12.68
CA PHE A 37 -16.78 28.41 13.75
C PHE A 37 -16.79 26.90 14.04
N ARG A 38 -17.95 26.24 13.95
CA ARG A 38 -18.04 24.78 14.07
C ARG A 38 -17.27 24.09 12.94
N HIS A 39 -17.46 24.52 11.69
CA HIS A 39 -16.72 24.00 10.54
C HIS A 39 -15.21 24.25 10.66
N LEU A 40 -14.81 25.46 11.05
CA LEU A 40 -13.41 25.83 11.27
C LEU A 40 -12.79 24.99 12.38
N ARG A 41 -13.50 24.75 13.49
CA ARG A 41 -13.02 23.90 14.58
C ARG A 41 -12.78 22.46 14.12
N HIS A 42 -13.71 21.86 13.37
CA HIS A 42 -13.50 20.53 12.80
C HIS A 42 -12.34 20.53 11.78
N TYR A 43 -12.24 21.59 10.98
CA TYR A 43 -11.15 21.76 10.03
C TYR A 43 -9.78 21.77 10.75
N LEU A 44 -9.63 22.56 11.80
CA LEU A 44 -8.40 22.64 12.60
C LEU A 44 -8.12 21.33 13.33
N LYS A 45 -9.14 20.72 13.94
CA LYS A 45 -9.01 19.42 14.63
C LYS A 45 -8.46 18.33 13.71
N SER A 46 -8.80 18.33 12.43
CA SER A 46 -8.32 17.31 11.47
C SER A 46 -6.80 17.29 11.28
N PHE A 47 -6.08 18.37 11.65
CA PHE A 47 -4.61 18.44 11.60
C PHE A 47 -3.95 18.02 12.91
N LYS A 48 -4.71 17.76 13.98
CA LYS A 48 -4.14 17.43 15.29
C LYS A 48 -3.42 16.09 15.23
N HIS A 49 -2.16 16.08 15.62
CA HIS A 49 -1.41 14.85 15.88
C HIS A 49 -1.55 14.49 17.36
N HIS A 50 -2.03 13.28 17.65
CA HIS A 50 -2.10 12.79 19.03
C HIS A 50 -0.77 12.17 19.46
N SER A 51 -0.63 11.83 20.74
CA SER A 51 0.53 11.11 21.24
C SER A 51 0.63 9.71 20.62
N LYS A 52 1.86 9.20 20.53
CA LYS A 52 2.10 7.83 20.08
C LYS A 52 1.81 6.85 21.22
N THR A 53 1.28 5.68 20.88
CA THR A 53 1.02 4.57 21.81
C THR A 53 1.62 3.27 21.31
N THR A 54 1.81 2.31 22.21
CA THR A 54 2.30 0.96 21.89
C THR A 54 1.18 0.00 21.49
N TYR A 55 -0.08 0.39 21.69
CA TYR A 55 -1.26 -0.39 21.34
C TYR A 55 -2.07 0.31 20.24
N PRO A 56 -2.74 -0.46 19.36
CA PRO A 56 -3.60 0.11 18.33
C PRO A 56 -4.74 0.88 18.98
N GLN A 57 -5.04 2.04 18.41
CA GLN A 57 -6.12 2.90 18.84
C GLN A 57 -7.24 2.86 17.80
N SER A 58 -8.46 3.04 18.27
CA SER A 58 -9.63 3.13 17.40
C SER A 58 -10.59 4.20 17.91
N PRO A 59 -11.41 4.76 17.03
CA PRO A 59 -12.45 5.68 17.45
C PRO A 59 -13.43 4.97 18.41
N ILE A 60 -13.92 5.72 19.41
CA ILE A 60 -14.83 5.21 20.46
C ILE A 60 -16.15 4.66 19.87
N TRP A 61 -16.59 5.22 18.75
CA TRP A 61 -17.81 4.80 18.06
C TRP A 61 -17.64 3.50 17.24
N LEU A 62 -16.40 3.03 17.03
CA LEU A 62 -16.16 1.77 16.34
C LEU A 62 -16.39 0.62 17.32
N ASN A 63 -17.50 -0.10 17.14
CA ASN A 63 -17.92 -1.16 18.04
C ASN A 63 -16.85 -2.26 18.17
N PRO A 64 -16.41 -2.63 19.38
CA PRO A 64 -15.48 -3.73 19.61
C PRO A 64 -15.92 -5.06 18.99
N ASN A 65 -17.23 -5.33 18.95
CA ASN A 65 -17.78 -6.55 18.34
C ASN A 65 -17.63 -6.57 16.81
N ALA A 66 -17.45 -5.40 16.19
CA ALA A 66 -17.16 -5.31 14.76
C ALA A 66 -15.81 -5.94 14.43
N TYR A 67 -14.83 -5.91 15.35
CA TYR A 67 -13.52 -6.56 15.14
C TYR A 67 -13.61 -8.07 14.95
N ARG A 68 -14.57 -8.73 15.62
CA ARG A 68 -14.77 -10.18 15.45
C ARG A 68 -15.27 -10.51 14.05
N TYR A 69 -16.28 -9.77 13.58
CA TYR A 69 -16.80 -9.90 12.22
C TYR A 69 -15.72 -9.60 11.16
N TYR A 70 -14.89 -8.59 11.39
CA TYR A 70 -13.79 -8.20 10.51
C TYR A 70 -12.67 -9.24 10.43
N ARG A 71 -12.43 -9.98 11.52
CA ARG A 71 -11.46 -11.08 11.55
C ARG A 71 -11.84 -12.22 10.61
N GLU A 72 -13.15 -12.49 10.51
CA GLU A 72 -13.69 -13.65 9.81
C GLU A 72 -13.93 -13.38 8.31
N ASN A 73 -13.95 -12.12 7.86
CA ASN A 73 -14.27 -11.74 6.46
C ASN A 73 -13.40 -10.58 5.92
N PRO A 74 -12.09 -10.77 5.71
CA PRO A 74 -11.25 -9.78 5.04
C PRO A 74 -11.61 -9.67 3.55
N ILE A 75 -11.81 -8.46 3.03
CA ILE A 75 -12.17 -8.21 1.63
C ILE A 75 -11.11 -7.33 0.96
N ASN A 76 -10.70 -7.72 -0.26
CA ASN A 76 -9.86 -6.98 -1.21
C ASN A 76 -8.34 -6.87 -0.92
N GLU A 77 -7.71 -7.82 -0.22
CA GLU A 77 -6.26 -7.78 0.00
C GLU A 77 -5.42 -7.72 -1.30
N GLU A 78 -5.90 -8.37 -2.38
CA GLU A 78 -5.30 -8.32 -3.72
C GLU A 78 -5.24 -6.91 -4.33
N ALA A 79 -6.09 -5.99 -3.85
CA ALA A 79 -6.13 -4.61 -4.31
C ALA A 79 -5.03 -3.72 -3.67
N GLY A 80 -4.22 -4.26 -2.75
CA GLY A 80 -3.19 -3.51 -2.03
C GLY A 80 -3.72 -2.67 -0.87
N PHE A 81 -4.97 -2.86 -0.46
CA PHE A 81 -5.58 -2.29 0.74
C PHE A 81 -6.69 -3.22 1.24
N LEU A 82 -6.94 -3.22 2.54
CA LEU A 82 -7.99 -4.02 3.17
C LEU A 82 -9.19 -3.14 3.52
N VAL A 83 -10.40 -3.61 3.23
CA VAL A 83 -11.63 -2.86 3.48
C VAL A 83 -12.53 -3.62 4.44
N HIS A 84 -13.12 -2.90 5.39
CA HIS A 84 -14.22 -3.38 6.21
C HIS A 84 -15.49 -2.59 5.92
N ARG A 85 -16.64 -3.28 5.94
CA ARG A 85 -17.95 -2.72 5.57
C ARG A 85 -18.90 -2.76 6.77
N ALA A 86 -19.84 -1.82 6.80
CA ALA A 86 -21.00 -1.88 7.67
C ALA A 86 -22.29 -1.53 6.91
N SER A 87 -23.42 -1.97 7.46
CA SER A 87 -24.74 -1.60 6.92
C SER A 87 -25.12 -0.20 7.40
N PHE A 88 -25.64 0.61 6.48
CA PHE A 88 -26.06 1.99 6.75
C PHE A 88 -27.49 2.23 6.29
N LYS A 89 -28.24 2.99 7.08
CA LYS A 89 -29.56 3.47 6.67
C LYS A 89 -29.40 4.53 5.58
N LYS A 90 -30.07 4.32 4.44
CA LYS A 90 -30.04 5.27 3.33
C LYS A 90 -30.69 6.59 3.73
N ARG A 91 -30.02 7.70 3.43
CA ARG A 91 -30.56 9.05 3.64
C ARG A 91 -31.15 9.53 2.33
N LEU A 92 -32.48 9.56 2.26
CA LEU A 92 -33.23 9.89 1.06
C LEU A 92 -33.94 11.24 1.23
N TRP A 93 -34.06 12.00 0.15
CA TRP A 93 -34.93 13.17 0.07
C TRP A 93 -35.68 13.19 -1.26
N MET A 94 -36.81 13.90 -1.32
CA MET A 94 -37.51 14.15 -2.57
C MET A 94 -36.94 15.40 -3.24
N ASP A 95 -36.62 15.28 -4.53
CA ASP A 95 -36.27 16.45 -5.33
C ASP A 95 -37.52 17.29 -5.67
N LYS A 96 -37.30 18.49 -6.23
CA LYS A 96 -38.39 19.39 -6.65
C LYS A 96 -39.31 18.79 -7.73
N LYS A 97 -38.92 17.66 -8.33
CA LYS A 97 -39.67 16.92 -9.36
C LYS A 97 -40.31 15.64 -8.80
N GLY A 98 -40.33 15.47 -7.47
CA GLY A 98 -40.92 14.31 -6.79
C GLY A 98 -40.10 13.02 -6.89
N LYS A 99 -38.86 13.05 -7.40
CA LYS A 99 -37.98 11.87 -7.45
C LYS A 99 -37.20 11.73 -6.14
N THR A 100 -37.23 10.52 -5.59
CA THR A 100 -36.40 10.15 -4.43
C THR A 100 -34.93 10.09 -4.83
N LYS A 101 -34.08 10.89 -4.18
CA LYS A 101 -32.63 10.89 -4.35
C LYS A 101 -31.95 10.50 -3.05
N GLU A 102 -30.89 9.71 -3.16
CA GLU A 102 -30.01 9.38 -2.05
C GLU A 102 -28.98 10.49 -1.85
N LYS A 103 -28.60 10.74 -0.60
CA LYS A 103 -27.58 11.71 -0.27
C LYS A 103 -26.23 11.33 -0.87
N ASP A 104 -25.55 12.32 -1.44
CA ASP A 104 -24.20 12.11 -1.97
C ASP A 104 -23.23 11.67 -0.86
N LYS A 105 -22.46 10.63 -1.17
CA LYS A 105 -21.43 10.06 -0.29
C LYS A 105 -20.07 10.62 -0.66
N LEU A 106 -19.93 11.94 -0.55
CA LEU A 106 -18.73 12.68 -0.99
C LEU A 106 -17.44 12.17 -0.35
N VAL A 107 -17.49 11.66 0.88
CA VAL A 107 -16.33 11.04 1.54
C VAL A 107 -15.86 9.81 0.79
N MET A 108 -16.76 8.98 0.26
CA MET A 108 -16.36 7.79 -0.48
C MET A 108 -15.72 8.13 -1.82
N VAL A 109 -16.21 9.17 -2.50
CA VAL A 109 -15.58 9.73 -3.70
C VAL A 109 -14.17 10.24 -3.40
N MET A 110 -14.02 11.01 -2.31
CA MET A 110 -12.71 11.49 -1.87
C MET A 110 -11.76 10.35 -1.50
N MET A 111 -12.24 9.29 -0.83
CA MET A 111 -11.41 8.13 -0.47
C MET A 111 -10.95 7.34 -1.70
N ARG A 112 -11.81 7.15 -2.71
CA ARG A 112 -11.39 6.53 -3.99
C ARG A 112 -10.28 7.34 -4.64
N ARG A 113 -10.46 8.65 -4.81
CA ARG A 113 -9.44 9.56 -5.37
C ARG A 113 -8.13 9.53 -4.56
N LEU A 114 -8.24 9.48 -3.24
CA LEU A 114 -7.08 9.39 -2.35
C LEU A 114 -6.31 8.08 -2.57
N LEU A 115 -7.01 6.95 -2.64
CA LEU A 115 -6.40 5.64 -2.87
C LEU A 115 -5.78 5.56 -4.26
N GLU A 116 -6.42 6.11 -5.29
CA GLU A 116 -5.87 6.21 -6.64
C GLU A 116 -4.54 6.96 -6.65
N GLY A 117 -4.49 8.10 -5.95
CA GLY A 117 -3.26 8.89 -5.82
C GLY A 117 -2.15 8.20 -5.00
N VAL A 118 -2.50 7.30 -4.09
CA VAL A 118 -1.53 6.54 -3.26
C VAL A 118 -1.04 5.29 -3.98
N LEU A 119 -1.92 4.60 -4.71
CA LEU A 119 -1.64 3.32 -5.38
C LEU A 119 -1.16 3.50 -6.83
N GLY A 120 -1.41 4.65 -7.44
CA GLY A 120 -1.06 4.93 -8.83
C GLY A 120 -1.92 4.17 -9.86
N ARG A 121 -3.10 3.69 -9.45
CA ARG A 121 -4.05 2.97 -10.31
C ARG A 121 -5.49 3.34 -9.97
N GLU A 122 -6.40 3.18 -10.93
CA GLU A 122 -7.83 3.43 -10.71
C GLU A 122 -8.43 2.48 -9.65
N VAL A 123 -9.31 3.02 -8.79
CA VAL A 123 -9.99 2.26 -7.73
C VAL A 123 -11.48 2.20 -8.02
N GLN A 124 -11.91 1.03 -8.49
CA GLN A 124 -13.30 0.80 -8.84
C GLN A 124 -14.23 0.74 -7.61
N CYS A 125 -15.53 1.02 -7.82
CA CYS A 125 -16.55 0.99 -6.77
C CYS A 125 -16.75 -0.38 -6.10
N ASN A 126 -16.42 -1.48 -6.78
CA ASN A 126 -16.44 -2.83 -6.20
C ASN A 126 -15.26 -3.05 -5.22
N GLN A 127 -14.11 -2.42 -5.49
CA GLN A 127 -12.90 -2.46 -4.65
C GLN A 127 -13.05 -1.57 -3.42
N LEU A 128 -13.67 -0.40 -3.55
CA LEU A 128 -14.04 0.47 -2.43
C LEU A 128 -15.53 0.83 -2.46
N PRO A 129 -16.40 -0.04 -1.91
CA PRO A 129 -17.84 0.21 -1.90
C PRO A 129 -18.24 1.30 -0.93
N ASP A 130 -19.39 1.89 -1.20
CA ASP A 130 -19.97 2.97 -0.40
C ASP A 130 -20.39 2.59 1.02
N THR A 131 -20.35 1.30 1.36
CA THR A 131 -20.61 0.75 2.70
C THR A 131 -19.33 0.59 3.54
N THR A 132 -18.20 1.11 3.06
CA THR A 132 -16.91 1.00 3.75
C THR A 132 -16.88 1.84 5.03
N THR A 133 -16.48 1.22 6.14
CA THR A 133 -16.23 1.85 7.44
C THR A 133 -14.75 1.99 7.76
N VAL A 134 -13.92 1.09 7.26
CA VAL A 134 -12.48 1.08 7.56
C VAL A 134 -11.70 0.75 6.32
N ILE A 135 -10.61 1.49 6.11
CA ILE A 135 -9.66 1.27 5.01
C ILE A 135 -8.27 1.15 5.62
N SER A 136 -7.65 -0.03 5.51
CA SER A 136 -6.27 -0.26 5.93
C SER A 136 -5.36 -0.30 4.71
N ILE A 137 -4.39 0.60 4.66
CA ILE A 137 -3.47 0.79 3.54
C ILE A 137 -2.05 0.43 4.02
N PRO A 138 -1.57 -0.78 3.71
CA PRO A 138 -0.22 -1.20 4.09
C PRO A 138 0.83 -0.56 3.18
N LYS A 139 2.03 -0.30 3.71
CA LYS A 139 3.21 -0.05 2.87
C LYS A 139 3.75 -1.38 2.31
N ARG A 140 4.54 -1.31 1.24
CA ARG A 140 4.96 -2.47 0.42
C ARG A 140 5.47 -3.68 1.23
N SER A 141 6.30 -3.43 2.24
CA SER A 141 6.94 -4.45 3.08
C SER A 141 6.06 -5.03 4.18
N PHE A 142 4.84 -4.50 4.33
CA PHE A 142 3.89 -4.88 5.36
C PHE A 142 2.60 -5.39 4.73
N LYS A 143 1.86 -6.22 5.47
CA LYS A 143 0.51 -6.67 5.15
C LYS A 143 -0.46 -6.19 6.21
N SER A 144 -1.69 -5.90 5.79
CA SER A 144 -2.76 -5.59 6.73
C SER A 144 -3.14 -6.86 7.47
N THR A 145 -3.42 -6.74 8.76
CA THR A 145 -4.05 -7.84 9.49
C THR A 145 -5.57 -7.71 9.43
N ALA A 146 -6.28 -8.77 9.82
CA ALA A 146 -7.74 -8.71 9.89
C ALA A 146 -8.27 -7.79 11.02
N VAL A 147 -7.40 -7.38 11.94
CA VAL A 147 -7.69 -6.33 12.92
C VAL A 147 -7.38 -4.96 12.29
N PRO A 148 -8.37 -4.06 12.18
CA PRO A 148 -8.17 -2.67 11.79
C PRO A 148 -7.03 -2.00 12.53
N GLY A 149 -6.17 -1.29 11.80
CA GLY A 149 -5.12 -0.50 12.43
C GLY A 149 -3.89 -1.29 12.86
N THR A 150 -3.81 -2.58 12.54
CA THR A 150 -2.61 -3.40 12.79
C THR A 150 -2.05 -4.00 11.50
N PHE A 151 -0.72 -4.05 11.45
CA PHE A 151 0.06 -4.49 10.29
C PHE A 151 1.16 -5.44 10.74
N THR A 152 1.55 -6.36 9.86
CA THR A 152 2.67 -7.28 10.09
C THR A 152 3.62 -7.24 8.91
N LEU A 153 4.85 -7.70 9.10
CA LEU A 153 5.81 -7.83 7.99
C LEU A 153 5.33 -8.93 7.02
N LYS A 154 5.54 -8.70 5.71
CA LYS A 154 5.24 -9.73 4.69
C LYS A 154 6.20 -10.90 4.75
N VAL A 155 7.49 -10.60 4.93
CA VAL A 155 8.56 -11.59 5.04
C VAL A 155 8.95 -11.66 6.51
N GLU A 156 8.68 -12.79 7.13
CA GLU A 156 9.31 -13.14 8.40
C GLU A 156 10.77 -13.47 8.09
N GLY A 157 11.67 -12.51 8.33
CA GLY A 157 13.08 -12.84 8.44
C GLY A 157 13.28 -13.82 9.61
N PRO A 158 14.41 -14.54 9.68
CA PRO A 158 14.71 -15.37 10.85
C PRO A 158 14.49 -14.52 12.08
N MET A 159 13.61 -14.98 12.96
CA MET A 159 13.26 -14.28 14.19
C MET A 159 14.55 -14.08 14.97
N ASP A 160 15.13 -12.90 14.83
CA ASP A 160 16.18 -12.41 15.70
C ASP A 160 15.48 -11.62 16.82
N PRO A 161 15.19 -12.25 17.97
CA PRO A 161 14.57 -11.58 19.10
C PRO A 161 15.41 -10.40 19.63
N GLU A 162 16.70 -10.31 19.29
CA GLU A 162 17.59 -9.21 19.69
C GLU A 162 17.49 -7.97 18.78
N ARG A 163 16.88 -8.11 17.59
CA ARG A 163 16.68 -7.00 16.62
C ARG A 163 15.21 -6.60 16.43
N GLY A 164 14.31 -7.13 17.26
CA GLY A 164 12.86 -7.00 17.15
C GLY A 164 12.39 -5.55 17.04
N GLY A 165 11.98 -5.15 15.84
CA GLY A 165 11.31 -3.87 15.66
C GLY A 165 9.93 -3.89 16.34
N ARG A 166 9.55 -2.76 16.96
CA ARG A 166 8.26 -2.61 17.65
C ARG A 166 7.31 -1.75 16.84
N PHE A 167 6.01 -1.94 17.05
CA PHE A 167 5.00 -1.09 16.44
C PHE A 167 4.57 0.04 17.39
N GLU A 168 4.50 1.25 16.87
CA GLU A 168 3.94 2.42 17.54
C GLU A 168 2.77 2.96 16.70
N TYR A 169 1.75 3.48 17.37
CA TYR A 169 0.49 3.88 16.76
C TYR A 169 0.23 5.35 17.07
N GLN A 170 -0.25 6.11 16.09
CA GLN A 170 -0.59 7.52 16.29
C GLN A 170 -1.92 7.84 15.63
N MET A 171 -2.86 8.34 16.41
CA MET A 171 -4.09 8.91 15.86
C MET A 171 -3.82 10.33 15.32
N ILE A 172 -4.49 10.64 14.22
CA ILE A 172 -4.45 11.94 13.57
C ILE A 172 -5.88 12.43 13.36
N GLY A 173 -6.02 13.73 13.54
CA GLY A 173 -7.25 14.47 13.36
C GLY A 173 -8.22 14.22 14.51
N ASP A 174 -9.48 14.02 14.14
CA ASP A 174 -10.57 13.74 15.07
C ASP A 174 -10.67 12.23 15.40
N ASN A 175 -9.51 11.59 15.65
CA ASN A 175 -9.37 10.14 15.83
C ASN A 175 -9.90 9.33 14.64
N ARG A 176 -9.68 9.80 13.41
CA ARG A 176 -10.21 9.18 12.17
C ARG A 176 -9.15 8.57 11.27
N ILE A 177 -7.89 8.91 11.49
CA ILE A 177 -6.77 8.34 10.75
C ILE A 177 -5.78 7.84 11.78
N GLN A 178 -5.34 6.59 11.66
CA GLN A 178 -4.27 6.02 12.46
C GLN A 178 -3.08 5.76 11.56
N VAL A 179 -1.92 6.27 11.95
CA VAL A 179 -0.66 5.93 11.31
C VAL A 179 0.06 4.93 12.20
N VAL A 180 0.56 3.88 11.58
CA VAL A 180 1.31 2.83 12.27
C VAL A 180 2.76 2.92 11.86
N PHE A 181 3.63 2.98 12.85
CA PHE A 181 5.06 3.08 12.70
C PHE A 181 5.71 1.76 13.12
N TYR A 182 6.69 1.32 12.34
CA TYR A 182 7.60 0.25 12.68
C TYR A 182 8.94 0.88 13.11
N VAL A 183 9.26 0.75 14.39
CA VAL A 183 10.47 1.31 15.00
C VAL A 183 11.52 0.24 15.11
N THR A 184 12.68 0.49 14.49
CA THR A 184 13.86 -0.38 14.52
C THR A 184 15.04 0.37 15.09
N ASN A 185 16.16 -0.32 15.33
CA ASN A 185 17.43 0.31 15.73
C ASN A 185 17.97 1.29 14.67
N THR A 186 17.53 1.17 13.42
CA THR A 186 17.98 2.02 12.30
C THR A 186 17.09 3.23 12.06
N GLY A 187 15.94 3.31 12.72
CA GLY A 187 14.99 4.40 12.54
C GLY A 187 13.53 3.96 12.60
N THR A 188 12.65 4.93 12.36
CA THR A 188 11.20 4.76 12.39
C THR A 188 10.63 4.85 10.99
N TYR A 189 9.90 3.82 10.58
CA TYR A 189 9.29 3.71 9.26
C TYR A 189 7.77 3.62 9.37
N VAL A 190 7.04 4.08 8.36
CA VAL A 190 5.58 3.89 8.32
C VAL A 190 5.29 2.46 7.85
N ALA A 191 4.55 1.71 8.67
CA ALA A 191 4.07 0.37 8.33
C ALA A 191 2.79 0.43 7.47
N GLY A 192 1.90 1.38 7.78
CA GLY A 192 0.65 1.57 7.07
C GLY A 192 -0.22 2.62 7.72
N ILE A 193 -1.37 2.88 7.11
CA ILE A 193 -2.36 3.84 7.57
C ILE A 193 -3.73 3.18 7.60
N CYS A 194 -4.49 3.40 8.67
CA CYS A 194 -5.88 2.98 8.79
C CYS A 194 -6.78 4.23 8.82
N ILE A 195 -7.82 4.25 8.01
CA ILE A 195 -8.78 5.34 7.91
C ILE A 195 -10.15 4.84 8.36
N TYR A 196 -10.72 5.52 9.34
CA TYR A 196 -12.01 5.20 9.95
C TYR A 196 -13.10 6.15 9.44
N ILE A 197 -14.17 5.58 8.91
CA ILE A 197 -15.34 6.23 8.31
C ILE A 197 -16.55 5.85 9.16
N GLU A 198 -17.04 6.81 9.94
CA GLU A 198 -18.20 6.62 10.82
C GLU A 198 -19.50 6.47 10.01
N ASP A 199 -19.68 7.34 9.01
CA ASP A 199 -20.85 7.36 8.14
C ASP A 199 -20.43 7.82 6.73
N PRO A 200 -20.79 7.11 5.64
CA PRO A 200 -20.47 7.53 4.27
C PRO A 200 -21.06 8.91 3.87
N TYR A 201 -22.08 9.40 4.58
CA TYR A 201 -22.72 10.71 4.37
C TYR A 201 -22.10 11.87 5.15
N GLN A 202 -21.03 11.61 5.91
CA GLN A 202 -20.34 12.64 6.68
C GLN A 202 -19.56 13.61 5.78
N SER A 203 -19.09 14.70 6.36
CA SER A 203 -18.35 15.71 5.61
C SER A 203 -16.88 15.32 5.38
N ILE A 204 -16.35 15.67 4.20
CA ILE A 204 -14.94 15.48 3.84
C ILE A 204 -13.96 16.26 4.75
N ILE A 205 -14.44 17.30 5.45
CA ILE A 205 -13.60 18.19 6.28
C ILE A 205 -12.85 17.47 7.39
N HIS A 206 -13.32 16.28 7.79
CA HIS A 206 -12.73 15.46 8.84
C HIS A 206 -11.46 14.72 8.41
N TYR A 207 -11.17 14.69 7.10
CA TYR A 207 -10.05 13.95 6.52
C TYR A 207 -9.10 14.90 5.79
N ARG A 208 -7.81 14.54 5.79
CA ARG A 208 -6.75 15.31 5.14
C ARG A 208 -5.91 14.44 4.25
N GLU A 209 -6.14 14.57 2.93
CA GLU A 209 -5.38 13.81 1.94
C GLU A 209 -3.89 14.12 2.00
N SER A 210 -3.52 15.38 2.28
CA SER A 210 -2.11 15.80 2.39
C SER A 210 -1.36 15.04 3.48
N ILE A 211 -2.02 14.77 4.61
CA ILE A 211 -1.45 13.98 5.72
C ILE A 211 -1.23 12.53 5.27
N VAL A 212 -2.25 11.91 4.68
CA VAL A 212 -2.17 10.51 4.23
C VAL A 212 -1.06 10.36 3.18
N LYS A 213 -1.04 11.25 2.17
CA LYS A 213 0.02 11.27 1.15
C LYS A 213 1.40 11.50 1.75
N LYS A 214 1.56 12.41 2.71
CA LYS A 214 2.83 12.65 3.41
C LYS A 214 3.38 11.37 4.05
N PHE A 215 2.54 10.61 4.76
CA PHE A 215 2.98 9.37 5.40
C PHE A 215 3.15 8.22 4.41
N MET A 216 2.29 8.09 3.40
CA MET A 216 2.47 7.05 2.38
C MET A 216 3.71 7.28 1.52
N ASN A 217 4.11 8.53 1.30
CA ASN A 217 5.33 8.90 0.59
C ASN A 217 6.58 8.89 1.49
N SER A 218 6.47 8.53 2.78
CA SER A 218 7.64 8.42 3.65
C SER A 218 8.59 7.31 3.17
N PRO A 219 9.86 7.32 3.61
CA PRO A 219 10.79 6.22 3.34
C PRO A 219 10.17 4.87 3.70
N GLU A 220 10.45 3.88 2.86
CA GLU A 220 9.97 2.52 3.04
C GLU A 220 10.99 1.70 3.85
N TYR A 221 10.49 0.85 4.75
CA TYR A 221 11.33 -0.11 5.45
C TYR A 221 11.66 -1.28 4.53
N TRP A 222 12.94 -1.67 4.46
CA TRP A 222 13.36 -2.87 3.74
C TRP A 222 14.14 -3.76 4.69
N PRO A 223 13.69 -5.01 4.90
CA PRO A 223 14.54 -6.00 5.52
C PRO A 223 15.86 -6.06 4.76
N LYS A 224 16.99 -6.04 5.48
CA LYS A 224 18.33 -6.09 4.88
C LYS A 224 18.52 -7.29 3.95
N ASP A 225 17.74 -8.34 4.18
CA ASP A 225 17.79 -9.61 3.46
C ASP A 225 16.90 -9.65 2.21
N CYS A 226 16.14 -8.60 1.90
CA CYS A 226 15.20 -8.53 0.77
C CYS A 226 15.45 -7.32 -0.16
N MET A 227 16.70 -7.07 -0.55
CA MET A 227 17.02 -6.11 -1.61
C MET A 227 16.72 -6.72 -2.99
N GLU A 228 15.51 -6.53 -3.51
CA GLU A 228 15.19 -6.88 -4.89
C GLU A 228 15.83 -5.88 -5.87
N GLU A 229 16.58 -6.40 -6.84
CA GLU A 229 17.12 -5.63 -7.96
C GLU A 229 16.01 -5.45 -9.01
N GLU A 230 15.55 -4.22 -9.26
CA GLU A 230 14.38 -3.96 -10.14
C GLU A 230 14.67 -4.22 -11.61
N THR A 231 15.92 -3.97 -12.04
CA THR A 231 16.35 -4.22 -13.42
C THR A 231 17.75 -4.81 -13.41
N MET A 232 17.94 -5.84 -14.22
CA MET A 232 19.22 -6.44 -14.53
C MET A 232 19.40 -6.43 -16.05
N GLU A 233 20.44 -5.76 -16.52
CA GLU A 233 20.76 -5.67 -17.93
C GLU A 233 22.21 -6.12 -18.16
N ILE A 234 22.41 -6.95 -19.18
CA ILE A 234 23.75 -7.32 -19.64
C ILE A 234 24.08 -6.43 -20.83
N LEU A 235 25.13 -5.63 -20.70
CA LEU A 235 25.57 -4.64 -21.66
C LEU A 235 26.96 -5.00 -22.18
N ARG A 236 27.29 -4.57 -23.40
CA ARG A 236 28.64 -4.70 -23.97
C ARG A 236 29.33 -3.34 -24.00
N ARG A 237 30.64 -3.31 -23.73
CA ARG A 237 31.41 -2.06 -23.81
C ARG A 237 31.76 -1.72 -25.26
N LYS A 238 31.54 -0.46 -25.68
CA LYS A 238 31.81 0.03 -27.06
C LYS A 238 33.23 -0.26 -27.55
N ASN A 239 34.22 -0.09 -26.67
CA ASN A 239 35.64 -0.23 -27.02
C ASN A 239 36.22 -1.63 -26.75
N SER A 240 35.40 -2.62 -26.39
CA SER A 240 35.86 -3.99 -26.18
C SER A 240 34.78 -4.98 -26.58
N ASN A 241 35.03 -5.69 -27.70
CA ASN A 241 34.16 -6.74 -28.21
C ASN A 241 34.00 -7.95 -27.26
N LYS A 242 34.71 -7.99 -26.13
CA LYS A 242 34.77 -9.17 -25.24
C LYS A 242 34.36 -8.92 -23.79
N SER A 243 34.11 -7.68 -23.36
CA SER A 243 33.71 -7.40 -21.97
C SER A 243 32.20 -7.20 -21.85
N MET A 244 31.53 -8.21 -21.28
CA MET A 244 30.15 -8.10 -20.82
C MET A 244 30.11 -7.40 -19.47
N VAL A 245 29.13 -6.53 -19.27
CA VAL A 245 28.88 -5.78 -18.05
C VAL A 245 27.48 -6.10 -17.58
N LEU A 246 27.36 -6.68 -16.39
CA LEU A 246 26.06 -6.74 -15.71
C LEU A 246 25.84 -5.38 -15.06
N GLN A 247 24.71 -4.76 -15.34
CA GLN A 247 24.27 -3.54 -14.69
C GLN A 247 22.96 -3.85 -13.97
N THR A 248 22.92 -3.55 -12.67
CA THR A 248 21.69 -3.62 -11.90
C THR A 248 21.37 -2.26 -11.34
N LYS A 249 20.08 -1.93 -11.36
CA LYS A 249 19.55 -0.71 -10.79
C LYS A 249 18.53 -1.09 -9.74
N ASN A 250 18.74 -0.62 -8.52
CA ASN A 250 17.77 -0.80 -7.45
C ASN A 250 16.67 0.27 -7.52
N ARG A 251 15.60 0.06 -6.74
CA ARG A 251 14.46 0.98 -6.62
C ARG A 251 14.78 2.36 -6.04
N TYR A 252 16.00 2.57 -5.54
CA TYR A 252 16.49 3.89 -5.10
C TYR A 252 17.31 4.60 -6.19
N GLY A 253 17.41 4.02 -7.39
CA GLY A 253 18.17 4.56 -8.51
C GLY A 253 19.67 4.35 -8.40
N GLU A 254 20.15 3.60 -7.40
CA GLU A 254 21.56 3.27 -7.28
C GLU A 254 21.95 2.24 -8.34
N MET A 255 22.94 2.59 -9.15
CA MET A 255 23.47 1.74 -10.20
C MET A 255 24.71 1.02 -9.70
N LYS A 256 24.69 -0.31 -9.81
CA LYS A 256 25.86 -1.15 -9.61
C LYS A 256 26.23 -1.80 -10.93
N GLN A 257 27.52 -1.88 -11.20
CA GLN A 257 28.06 -2.47 -12.42
C GLN A 257 29.07 -3.54 -12.04
N TRP A 258 29.08 -4.62 -12.82
CA TRP A 258 30.03 -5.70 -12.68
C TRP A 258 30.58 -6.09 -14.04
N ILE A 259 31.90 -6.28 -14.14
CA ILE A 259 32.51 -6.78 -15.38
C ILE A 259 32.60 -8.30 -15.30
N TYR A 260 32.19 -8.95 -16.37
CA TYR A 260 32.41 -10.37 -16.56
C TYR A 260 33.90 -10.62 -16.82
N HIS A 261 34.56 -11.27 -15.89
CA HIS A 261 35.92 -11.78 -16.08
C HIS A 261 35.83 -13.17 -16.70
N GLY A 262 36.16 -13.28 -17.99
CA GLY A 262 36.08 -14.53 -18.75
C GLY A 262 36.88 -15.69 -18.15
N ASP A 263 38.05 -15.39 -17.57
CA ASP A 263 38.94 -16.41 -17.00
C ASP A 263 38.43 -16.95 -15.65
N SER A 264 37.88 -16.08 -14.80
CA SER A 264 37.32 -16.46 -13.48
C SER A 264 35.83 -16.81 -13.53
N LYS A 265 35.20 -16.68 -14.71
CA LYS A 265 33.76 -16.89 -14.95
C LYS A 265 32.87 -16.24 -13.89
N SER A 266 33.27 -15.06 -13.41
CA SER A 266 32.60 -14.35 -12.33
C SER A 266 32.49 -12.87 -12.64
N PHE A 267 31.41 -12.27 -12.14
CA PHE A 267 31.17 -10.85 -12.21
C PHE A 267 31.88 -10.17 -11.03
N LYS A 268 32.85 -9.31 -11.33
CA LYS A 268 33.53 -8.52 -10.29
C LYS A 268 32.97 -7.10 -10.24
N PRO A 269 32.69 -6.57 -9.04
CA PRO A 269 32.12 -5.24 -8.91
C PRO A 269 33.10 -4.19 -9.43
N ILE A 270 32.58 -3.23 -10.17
CA ILE A 270 33.33 -2.07 -10.65
C ILE A 270 32.62 -0.79 -10.23
N LYS A 271 33.38 0.31 -10.14
CA LYS A 271 32.79 1.63 -9.99
C LYS A 271 31.96 1.95 -11.24
N PRO A 272 30.71 2.44 -11.09
CA PRO A 272 29.84 2.75 -12.21
C PRO A 272 30.51 3.79 -13.12
N LYS A 273 30.60 3.48 -14.41
CA LYS A 273 31.12 4.39 -15.44
C LYS A 273 29.98 5.00 -16.25
N ASN A 274 30.25 6.14 -16.91
CA ASN A 274 29.27 6.89 -17.71
C ASN A 274 28.60 6.01 -18.78
N ALA A 275 27.29 6.15 -18.92
CA ALA A 275 26.43 5.35 -19.81
C ALA A 275 26.81 5.45 -21.31
N SER A 276 27.58 6.46 -21.70
CA SER A 276 28.03 6.72 -23.07
C SER A 276 28.86 5.58 -23.68
N ASP A 277 29.46 4.73 -22.84
CA ASP A 277 30.43 3.68 -23.23
C ASP A 277 29.80 2.28 -23.41
N LEU A 278 28.49 2.13 -23.23
CA LEU A 278 27.80 0.82 -23.20
C LEU A 278 26.80 0.69 -24.38
N ILE A 279 26.68 -0.52 -24.92
CA ILE A 279 25.71 -0.91 -25.97
C ILE A 279 24.84 -2.05 -25.43
N GLN A 280 23.53 -1.96 -25.65
CA GLN A 280 22.56 -3.01 -25.32
C GLN A 280 22.64 -4.15 -26.35
N GLU A 281 22.60 -5.40 -25.89
CA GLU A 281 22.62 -6.59 -26.77
C GLU A 281 21.18 -7.10 -26.95
N ASP A 282 20.72 -7.28 -28.20
CA ASP A 282 19.34 -7.66 -28.53
C ASP A 282 18.98 -9.13 -28.16
N GLY A 283 18.75 -9.35 -26.86
CA GLY A 283 17.52 -9.92 -26.28
C GLY A 283 16.93 -11.30 -26.66
N SER A 284 17.38 -12.02 -27.68
CA SER A 284 16.61 -13.17 -28.21
C SER A 284 17.09 -14.58 -27.80
N SER A 285 18.36 -14.79 -27.44
CA SER A 285 18.91 -16.15 -27.23
C SER A 285 19.00 -16.64 -25.78
N LEU A 286 19.02 -15.74 -24.79
CA LEU A 286 19.31 -16.09 -23.38
C LEU A 286 18.08 -16.18 -22.46
N LYS A 287 16.93 -15.59 -22.84
CA LYS A 287 15.71 -15.58 -22.01
C LYS A 287 14.91 -16.90 -22.00
N ILE A 288 15.16 -17.81 -22.96
CA ILE A 288 14.33 -19.03 -23.13
C ILE A 288 14.88 -20.21 -22.29
N LEU A 289 16.19 -20.27 -22.06
CA LEU A 289 16.83 -21.45 -21.45
C LEU A 289 16.58 -21.58 -19.94
N SER A 290 16.47 -20.48 -19.18
CA SER A 290 16.35 -20.53 -17.71
C SER A 290 15.06 -21.18 -17.20
N LYS A 291 14.00 -21.24 -18.02
CA LYS A 291 12.70 -21.81 -17.63
C LYS A 291 12.71 -23.35 -17.51
N PHE A 292 13.71 -24.02 -18.07
CA PHE A 292 13.75 -25.49 -18.16
C PHE A 292 14.75 -26.14 -17.20
N PHE A 293 15.54 -25.34 -16.46
CA PHE A 293 16.51 -25.86 -15.50
C PHE A 293 15.94 -25.84 -14.08
N SER A 294 16.09 -26.95 -13.37
CA SER A 294 15.77 -27.06 -11.94
C SER A 294 17.03 -27.39 -11.15
N VAL A 295 17.22 -26.77 -9.99
CA VAL A 295 18.40 -27.02 -9.14
C VAL A 295 17.97 -27.94 -8.00
N LYS A 296 18.57 -29.14 -7.91
CA LYS A 296 18.26 -30.15 -6.88
C LYS A 296 19.56 -30.76 -6.32
N MET A 297 19.48 -31.37 -5.13
CA MET A 297 20.59 -32.14 -4.56
C MET A 297 20.59 -33.56 -5.14
N CYS A 298 21.67 -33.97 -5.80
CA CYS A 298 21.80 -35.36 -6.25
C CYS A 298 22.22 -36.24 -5.06
N GLN A 299 21.43 -37.27 -4.76
CA GLN A 299 21.72 -38.19 -3.65
C GLN A 299 22.97 -39.05 -3.89
N SER A 300 23.15 -39.53 -5.13
CA SER A 300 24.32 -40.35 -5.52
C SER A 300 25.62 -39.55 -5.46
N GLN A 301 25.62 -38.34 -6.02
CA GLN A 301 26.82 -37.50 -6.08
C GLN A 301 27.02 -36.63 -4.82
N LYS A 302 26.04 -36.63 -3.90
CA LYS A 302 25.99 -35.79 -2.68
C LYS A 302 26.37 -34.32 -2.95
N LYS A 303 25.94 -33.78 -4.10
CA LYS A 303 26.19 -32.39 -4.50
C LYS A 303 24.96 -31.78 -5.19
N ILE A 304 24.86 -30.45 -5.11
CA ILE A 304 23.82 -29.68 -5.79
C ILE A 304 24.13 -29.70 -7.28
N VAL A 305 23.17 -30.15 -8.09
CA VAL A 305 23.28 -30.29 -9.54
C VAL A 305 22.14 -29.53 -10.23
N MET A 306 22.42 -29.06 -11.43
CA MET A 306 21.42 -28.50 -12.32
C MET A 306 20.82 -29.64 -13.15
N ILE A 307 19.50 -29.80 -13.12
CA ILE A 307 18.78 -30.87 -13.79
C ILE A 307 17.91 -30.27 -14.89
N LEU A 308 18.05 -30.83 -16.09
CA LEU A 308 17.23 -30.53 -17.26
C LEU A 308 16.45 -31.80 -17.64
N VAL A 309 15.16 -31.64 -17.96
CA VAL A 309 14.35 -32.73 -18.54
C VAL A 309 14.45 -32.64 -20.06
N ARG A 310 14.92 -33.71 -20.70
CA ARG A 310 15.04 -33.80 -22.15
C ARG A 310 14.56 -35.17 -22.61
N ASP A 311 13.62 -35.20 -23.55
CA ASP A 311 13.03 -36.42 -24.11
C ASP A 311 12.48 -37.39 -23.05
N GLY A 312 11.91 -36.84 -21.96
CA GLY A 312 11.31 -37.60 -20.85
C GLY A 312 12.29 -38.07 -19.77
N GLU A 313 13.60 -37.88 -19.97
CA GLU A 313 14.64 -38.26 -19.00
C GLU A 313 15.22 -37.03 -18.28
N LYS A 314 15.45 -37.16 -16.96
CA LYS A 314 16.14 -36.14 -16.15
C LYS A 314 17.65 -36.33 -16.27
N MET A 315 18.34 -35.29 -16.74
CA MET A 315 19.80 -35.32 -16.91
C MET A 315 20.47 -34.21 -16.12
N HIS A 316 21.67 -34.50 -15.61
CA HIS A 316 22.52 -33.47 -15.02
C HIS A 316 23.13 -32.62 -16.13
N ALA A 317 22.90 -31.32 -16.05
CA ALA A 317 23.51 -30.33 -16.90
C ALA A 317 24.76 -29.78 -16.20
N GLU A 318 25.94 -30.17 -16.67
CA GLU A 318 27.21 -29.68 -16.16
C GLU A 318 27.95 -28.92 -17.25
N TRP A 319 28.37 -27.70 -16.92
CA TRP A 319 29.11 -26.88 -17.88
C TRP A 319 30.51 -27.44 -18.11
N ASN A 320 30.80 -27.91 -19.34
CA ASN A 320 32.12 -28.38 -19.68
C ASN A 320 33.05 -27.20 -20.04
N LYS A 321 34.14 -27.09 -19.29
CA LYS A 321 35.08 -25.96 -19.40
C LYS A 321 35.90 -26.00 -20.70
N ASN A 322 36.11 -27.18 -21.29
CA ASN A 322 36.98 -27.37 -22.45
C ASN A 322 36.20 -27.22 -23.77
N THR A 323 35.02 -27.85 -23.86
CA THR A 323 34.18 -27.80 -25.06
C THR A 323 33.33 -26.53 -25.16
N ARG A 324 33.19 -25.79 -24.05
CA ARG A 324 32.36 -24.57 -23.92
C ARG A 324 30.87 -24.79 -24.22
N PHE A 325 30.41 -26.04 -24.10
CA PHE A 325 29.00 -26.41 -24.14
C PHE A 325 28.56 -27.00 -22.80
N VAL A 326 27.25 -27.01 -22.55
CA VAL A 326 26.66 -27.76 -21.44
C VAL A 326 26.71 -29.24 -21.81
N ASN A 327 27.42 -30.01 -21.00
CA ASN A 327 27.44 -31.45 -21.12
C ASN A 327 26.30 -32.03 -20.28
N TYR A 328 25.60 -32.99 -20.87
CA TYR A 328 24.53 -33.70 -20.20
C TYR A 328 25.03 -35.06 -19.78
N THR A 329 24.91 -35.37 -18.49
CA THR A 329 25.24 -36.69 -17.95
C THR A 329 23.98 -37.31 -17.38
N LYS A 330 23.69 -38.55 -17.81
CA LYS A 330 22.57 -39.32 -17.25
C LYS A 330 22.92 -39.75 -15.83
N CYS A 331 21.98 -39.62 -14.91
CA CYS A 331 22.12 -40.09 -13.54
C CYS A 331 20.91 -40.93 -13.18
N GLU A 332 21.12 -42.21 -12.91
CA GLU A 332 20.04 -43.17 -12.65
C GLU A 332 19.19 -42.77 -11.44
N THR A 333 19.81 -42.34 -10.34
CA THR A 333 19.11 -41.92 -9.11
C THR A 333 18.28 -40.64 -9.29
N CYS A 334 18.70 -39.71 -10.16
CA CYS A 334 17.93 -38.49 -10.42
C CYS A 334 16.92 -38.65 -11.55
N ASN A 335 17.02 -39.74 -12.31
CA ASN A 335 16.06 -40.15 -13.33
C ASN A 335 14.98 -41.10 -12.79
N GLU A 336 15.05 -41.49 -11.52
CA GLU A 336 13.96 -42.14 -10.82
C GLU A 336 12.70 -41.24 -10.87
N PRO A 337 11.52 -41.84 -11.09
CA PRO A 337 10.26 -41.10 -10.99
C PRO A 337 10.21 -40.48 -9.59
N ASP A 338 9.80 -39.20 -9.50
CA ASP A 338 9.64 -38.59 -8.18
C ASP A 338 8.61 -39.46 -7.43
N ASP A 339 8.95 -39.93 -6.23
CA ASP A 339 8.04 -40.72 -5.40
C ASP A 339 6.69 -40.01 -5.38
N VAL A 340 5.64 -40.72 -5.82
CA VAL A 340 4.28 -40.18 -5.82
C VAL A 340 4.03 -39.75 -4.38
N GLN A 341 3.91 -38.43 -4.17
CA GLN A 341 3.53 -37.90 -2.88
C GLN A 341 2.32 -38.69 -2.41
N PRO A 342 2.31 -39.24 -1.18
CA PRO A 342 1.12 -39.90 -0.67
C PRO A 342 -0.03 -38.90 -0.81
N PRO A 343 -1.20 -39.36 -1.29
CA PRO A 343 -2.32 -38.46 -1.55
C PRO A 343 -2.54 -37.60 -0.30
N SER A 344 -2.67 -36.29 -0.48
CA SER A 344 -3.00 -35.39 0.61
C SER A 344 -4.20 -35.99 1.33
N TYR A 345 -4.10 -36.22 2.64
CA TYR A 345 -5.19 -36.69 3.50
C TYR A 345 -6.29 -35.61 3.58
N HIS A 346 -6.95 -35.36 2.47
CA HIS A 346 -8.14 -34.54 2.32
C HIS A 346 -9.24 -35.42 1.72
N SER A 347 -9.48 -36.58 2.34
CA SER A 347 -10.71 -37.34 2.18
C SER A 347 -10.81 -38.43 3.25
N ILE A 348 -11.02 -38.05 4.50
CA ILE A 348 -11.81 -38.86 5.44
C ILE A 348 -12.89 -37.93 5.99
N GLN A 349 -13.92 -37.72 5.18
CA GLN A 349 -15.27 -37.47 5.68
C GLN A 349 -16.13 -38.67 5.28
N LYS A 350 -16.83 -39.18 6.31
CA LYS A 350 -17.89 -40.21 6.34
C LYS A 350 -17.44 -41.67 6.35
N ASN A 351 -17.49 -42.27 7.54
CA ASN A 351 -18.67 -43.04 7.97
C ASN A 351 -18.54 -43.36 9.47
N GLU A 352 -19.36 -42.70 10.29
CA GLU A 352 -20.29 -43.29 11.27
C GLU A 352 -21.16 -42.17 11.88
#